data_AF-A0A2E3FMV7-F1
#
_entry.id   AF-A0A2E3FMV7-F1
#
_cell.length_a   1.000
_cell.length_b   1.000
_cell.length_c   1.000
_cell.angle_alpha   90.00
_cell.angle_beta   90.00
_cell.angle_gamma   90.00
#
_symmetry.space_group_name_H-M   'P 1'
#
loop_
_entity.id
_entity.type
_entity.pdbx_description
1 polymer ?
#
loop_
_entity_poly.entity_id
_entity_poly.type
_entity_poly.pdbx_seq_one_letter_code
_entity_poly.pdbx_strand_id
1 'polypeptide(L)'
;MVTKYFAKPILDGRFWILEEDGRKLGTICKQEDRRYMFSCDTGTMIFDNQRQLQSKFNGSWMWGSTLDDIEESPKVLKEVSVYDYPSKFKAYNQIFDVQKKLPLFTKSKKSKSLYCAGYYIIKFEKGWVRSFCPKMLTLDRYPFKGPFRTQLEMKQELANANKSTY
;
A
#
# COMPACT_ATOMS: atom_id res chain seq x y z
N MET A 1 -0.96 30.59 17.45
CA MET A 1 -0.55 30.28 16.06
C MET A 1 -0.04 28.85 16.07
N VAL A 2 -0.54 27.98 15.20
CA VAL A 2 -0.11 26.57 15.16
C VAL A 2 1.07 26.47 14.21
N THR A 3 2.25 26.15 14.75
CA THR A 3 3.48 25.95 13.96
C THR A 3 3.31 24.76 13.03
N LYS A 4 3.70 24.92 11.75
CA LYS A 4 3.59 23.88 10.73
C LYS A 4 4.96 23.38 10.32
N TYR A 5 5.15 22.06 10.41
CA TYR A 5 6.36 21.36 10.02
C TYR A 5 6.13 20.59 8.73
N PHE A 6 6.98 20.79 7.74
CA PHE A 6 6.92 20.14 6.44
C PHE A 6 8.19 19.32 6.18
N ALA A 7 8.05 18.00 6.08
CA ALA A 7 9.14 17.08 5.80
C ALA A 7 9.17 16.74 4.30
N LYS A 8 9.98 17.46 3.53
CA LYS A 8 10.15 17.27 2.07
C LYS A 8 11.05 16.06 1.79
N PRO A 9 10.58 15.01 1.10
CA PRO A 9 11.43 13.88 0.76
C PRO A 9 12.50 14.29 -0.27
N ILE A 10 13.77 14.03 0.05
CA ILE A 10 14.89 14.06 -0.90
C ILE A 10 15.06 12.68 -1.53
N LEU A 11 14.98 11.64 -0.68
CA LEU A 11 15.01 10.25 -1.09
C LEU A 11 13.84 9.55 -0.42
N ASP A 12 12.92 9.06 -1.25
CA ASP A 12 11.67 8.49 -0.78
C ASP A 12 11.92 7.34 0.22
N GLY A 13 11.22 7.40 1.35
CA GLY A 13 11.35 6.45 2.45
C GLY A 13 12.67 6.48 3.23
N ARG A 14 13.62 7.39 2.93
CA ARG A 14 14.93 7.42 3.60
C ARG A 14 15.43 8.79 4.05
N PHE A 15 15.25 9.86 3.27
CA PHE A 15 15.76 11.19 3.62
C PHE A 15 14.74 12.29 3.38
N TRP A 16 14.61 13.21 4.32
CA TRP A 16 13.72 14.36 4.25
C TRP A 16 14.42 15.65 4.73
N ILE A 17 13.98 16.80 4.22
CA ILE A 17 14.30 18.13 4.74
C ILE A 17 13.12 18.58 5.59
N LEU A 18 13.37 18.92 6.85
CA LEU A 18 12.35 19.51 7.72
C LEU A 18 12.36 21.03 7.56
N GLU A 19 11.22 21.60 7.22
CA GLU A 19 10.97 23.03 7.12
C GLU A 19 9.88 23.46 8.11
N GLU A 20 10.03 24.64 8.71
CA GLU A 20 9.05 25.31 9.56
C GLU A 20 8.66 26.62 8.89
N ASP A 21 7.39 26.75 8.49
CA ASP A 21 6.86 27.95 7.81
C ASP A 21 7.78 28.48 6.67
N GLY A 22 8.38 27.55 5.91
CA GLY A 22 9.26 27.85 4.78
C GLY A 22 10.74 28.04 5.12
N ARG A 23 11.13 27.96 6.40
CA ARG A 23 12.53 27.98 6.84
C ARG A 23 13.04 26.58 7.10
N LYS A 24 14.19 26.23 6.53
CA LYS A 24 14.84 24.93 6.75
C LYS A 24 15.32 24.82 8.21
N LEU A 25 14.81 23.84 8.94
CA LEU A 25 15.24 23.50 10.29
C LEU A 25 16.32 22.43 10.32
N GLY A 26 16.29 21.47 9.39
CA GLY A 26 17.25 20.36 9.40
C GLY A 26 16.89 19.27 8.42
N THR A 27 17.53 18.11 8.60
CA THR A 27 17.31 16.92 7.78
C THR A 27 16.93 15.73 8.65
N ILE A 28 16.01 14.90 8.17
CA ILE A 28 15.60 13.65 8.79
C ILE A 28 16.14 12.50 7.92
N CYS A 29 16.82 11.54 8.53
CA CYS A 29 17.26 10.30 7.90
C CYS A 29 16.62 9.12 8.61
N LYS A 30 16.07 8.17 7.85
CA LYS A 30 15.66 6.87 8.37
C LYS A 30 16.80 5.88 8.23
N GLN A 31 17.23 5.35 9.36
CA GLN A 31 18.30 4.36 9.46
C GLN A 31 17.77 2.95 9.15
N GLU A 32 18.68 2.02 8.83
CA GLU A 32 18.35 0.65 8.45
C GLU A 32 17.64 -0.13 9.56
N ASP A 33 17.92 0.22 10.82
CA ASP A 33 17.29 -0.32 12.02
C ASP A 33 15.93 0.32 12.36
N ARG A 34 15.34 1.07 11.42
CA ARG A 34 14.05 1.78 11.54
C ARG A 34 14.06 2.99 12.48
N ARG A 35 15.22 3.40 13.02
CA ARG A 35 15.33 4.64 13.80
C ARG A 35 15.32 5.87 12.88
N TYR A 36 14.88 6.99 13.42
CA TYR A 36 14.88 8.28 12.76
C TYR A 36 15.95 9.17 13.37
N MET A 37 16.84 9.70 12.52
CA MET A 37 17.87 10.65 12.90
C MET A 37 17.50 12.03 12.38
N PHE A 38 17.40 13.01 13.26
CA PHE A 38 17.23 14.42 12.92
C PHE A 38 18.56 15.13 13.12
N SER A 39 19.06 15.80 12.09
CA SER A 39 20.29 16.59 12.13
C SER A 39 19.99 18.04 11.80
N CYS A 40 20.44 18.94 12.67
CA CYS A 40 20.36 20.39 12.52
C CYS A 40 21.72 21.02 12.85
N ASP A 41 21.81 22.34 12.71
CA ASP A 41 23.00 23.13 13.05
C ASP A 41 23.43 23.00 14.52
N THR A 42 22.47 22.81 15.43
CA THR A 42 22.71 22.68 16.88
C THR A 42 23.04 21.25 17.33
N GLY A 43 22.91 20.24 16.45
CA GLY A 43 23.27 18.87 16.76
C GLY A 43 22.41 17.81 16.07
N THR A 44 22.64 16.55 16.45
CA THR A 44 21.92 15.39 15.92
C THR A 44 21.18 14.66 17.03
N MET A 45 19.92 14.31 16.78
CA MET A 45 19.04 13.57 17.68
C MET A 45 18.58 12.27 17.01
N ILE A 46 18.45 11.20 17.79
CA ILE A 46 17.99 9.90 17.31
C ILE A 46 16.70 9.54 18.04
N PHE A 47 15.72 9.02 17.30
CA PHE A 47 14.40 8.64 17.78
C PHE A 47 14.10 7.20 17.34
N ASP A 48 13.48 6.41 18.21
CA ASP A 48 13.21 5.00 17.88
C ASP A 48 12.05 4.83 16.90
N ASN A 49 11.17 5.83 16.83
CA ASN A 49 10.01 5.81 15.95
C ASN A 49 9.59 7.23 15.55
N GLN A 50 8.79 7.32 14.49
CA GLN A 50 8.30 8.58 13.95
C GLN A 50 7.44 9.36 14.96
N ARG A 51 6.71 8.68 15.86
CA ARG A 51 5.89 9.35 16.88
C ARG A 51 6.75 10.12 17.87
N GLN A 52 7.87 9.54 18.32
CA GLN A 52 8.83 10.21 19.20
C GLN A 52 9.44 11.44 18.52
N LEU A 53 9.85 11.30 17.26
CA LEU A 53 10.32 12.43 16.45
C LEU A 53 9.26 13.53 16.39
N GLN A 54 8.01 13.19 16.08
CA GLN A 54 6.92 14.16 15.98
C GLN A 54 6.60 14.82 17.31
N SER A 55 6.62 14.07 18.41
CA SER A 55 6.38 14.60 19.76
C SER A 55 7.43 15.61 20.23
N LYS A 56 8.63 15.60 19.63
CA LYS A 56 9.67 16.60 19.93
C LYS A 56 9.31 17.99 19.41
N PHE A 57 8.49 18.08 18.36
CA PHE A 57 8.12 19.34 17.74
C PHE A 57 6.63 19.59 17.94
N ASN A 58 6.31 20.62 18.74
CA ASN A 58 4.94 20.96 19.09
C ASN A 58 4.27 21.70 17.93
N GLY A 59 3.73 20.96 16.97
CA GLY A 59 3.07 21.54 15.80
C GLY A 59 2.36 20.52 14.92
N SER A 60 1.78 21.02 13.83
CA SER A 60 1.15 20.18 12.81
C SER A 60 2.23 19.67 11.85
N TRP A 61 2.26 18.36 11.62
CA TRP A 61 3.24 17.71 10.76
C TRP A 61 2.64 17.31 9.42
N MET A 62 3.39 17.56 8.37
CA MET A 62 3.08 17.15 7.01
C MET A 62 4.31 16.49 6.41
N TRP A 63 4.14 15.30 5.82
CA TRP A 63 5.17 14.58 5.08
C TRP A 63 4.78 14.56 3.61
N GLY A 64 5.70 14.90 2.71
CA GLY A 64 5.43 14.85 1.27
C GLY A 64 6.14 15.92 0.47
N SER A 65 6.10 15.75 -0.85
CA SER A 65 6.70 16.66 -1.83
C SER A 65 5.75 17.80 -2.20
N THR A 66 4.43 17.60 -2.03
CA THR A 66 3.38 18.53 -2.44
C THR A 66 2.08 18.31 -1.65
N LEU A 67 1.21 19.33 -1.56
CA LEU A 67 -0.15 19.22 -1.00
C LEU A 67 -1.01 18.13 -1.69
N ASP A 68 -0.65 17.73 -2.91
CA ASP A 68 -1.28 16.65 -3.68
C ASP A 68 -0.81 15.23 -3.29
N ASP A 69 0.25 15.09 -2.49
CA ASP A 69 0.74 13.78 -2.02
C ASP A 69 0.02 13.32 -0.74
N ILE A 70 -0.97 14.09 -0.26
CA ILE A 70 -1.82 13.78 0.89
C ILE A 70 -2.90 12.78 0.47
N GLU A 71 -2.52 11.52 0.26
CA GLU A 71 -3.42 10.38 0.44
C GLU A 71 -2.74 9.30 1.31
N GLU A 72 -2.20 9.71 2.46
CA GLU A 72 -2.20 8.86 3.66
C GLU A 72 -3.31 9.32 4.63
N SER A 73 -4.53 9.40 4.13
CA SER A 73 -5.67 9.07 5.00
C SER A 73 -5.57 7.58 5.33
N PRO A 74 -5.94 7.12 6.55
CA PRO A 74 -6.26 5.70 6.72
C PRO A 74 -7.32 5.41 5.67
N LYS A 75 -6.97 4.63 4.64
CA LYS A 75 -7.86 4.34 3.52
C LYS A 75 -9.08 3.66 4.10
N VAL A 76 -10.10 4.44 4.42
CA VAL A 76 -11.48 3.99 4.35
C VAL A 76 -11.55 3.38 2.96
N LEU A 77 -11.72 2.06 2.93
CA LEU A 77 -11.85 1.25 1.74
C LEU A 77 -13.07 1.78 0.97
N LYS A 78 -12.91 2.89 0.24
CA LYS A 78 -13.79 3.18 -0.88
C LYS A 78 -13.59 1.99 -1.80
N GLU A 79 -14.59 1.14 -1.89
CA GLU A 79 -14.59 -0.01 -2.77
C GLU A 79 -14.29 0.50 -4.19
N VAL A 80 -13.04 0.36 -4.62
CA VAL A 80 -12.66 0.65 -5.99
C VAL A 80 -12.99 -0.62 -6.76
N SER A 81 -13.92 -0.57 -7.69
CA SER A 81 -14.23 -1.71 -8.54
C SER A 81 -13.43 -1.65 -9.84
N VAL A 82 -13.15 -2.82 -10.41
CA VAL A 82 -12.57 -3.01 -11.76
C VAL A 82 -13.48 -4.01 -12.47
N TYR A 83 -14.24 -3.54 -13.46
CA TYR A 83 -15.27 -4.34 -14.16
C TYR A 83 -16.20 -5.10 -13.20
N ASP A 84 -16.76 -4.39 -12.21
CA ASP A 84 -17.66 -4.91 -11.17
C ASP A 84 -17.06 -5.92 -10.19
N TYR A 85 -15.73 -6.07 -10.18
CA TYR A 85 -15.01 -6.83 -9.16
C TYR A 85 -14.33 -5.89 -8.17
N PRO A 86 -14.39 -6.16 -6.85
CA PRO A 86 -13.80 -5.29 -5.86
C PRO A 86 -12.28 -5.32 -5.93
N SER A 87 -11.66 -4.18 -5.67
CA SER A 87 -10.21 -4.03 -5.59
C SER A 87 -9.81 -3.31 -4.31
N LYS A 88 -8.76 -3.82 -3.63
CA LYS A 88 -8.12 -3.11 -2.51
C LYS A 88 -7.21 -1.96 -2.95
N PHE A 89 -6.97 -1.83 -4.25
CA PHE A 89 -6.04 -0.84 -4.80
C PHE A 89 -6.75 0.05 -5.82
N LYS A 90 -6.30 1.30 -5.89
CA LYS A 90 -6.61 2.16 -7.03
C LYS A 90 -6.09 1.49 -8.30
N ALA A 91 -7.02 1.20 -9.21
CA ALA A 91 -6.71 0.54 -10.45
C ALA A 91 -6.25 1.54 -11.49
N TYR A 92 -5.01 1.35 -11.96
CA TYR A 92 -4.51 1.95 -13.19
C TYR A 92 -4.72 0.95 -14.34
N ASN A 93 -4.32 1.31 -15.57
CA ASN A 93 -4.36 0.48 -16.79
C ASN A 93 -5.25 -0.79 -16.69
N GLN A 94 -6.57 -0.58 -16.70
CA GLN A 94 -7.55 -1.64 -16.53
C GLN A 94 -7.72 -2.38 -17.87
N ILE A 95 -7.62 -3.70 -17.84
CA ILE A 95 -7.73 -4.57 -19.00
C ILE A 95 -8.60 -5.75 -18.61
N PHE A 96 -9.60 -6.08 -19.42
CA PHE A 96 -10.37 -7.31 -19.20
C PHE A 96 -9.85 -8.40 -20.14
N ASP A 97 -9.28 -9.47 -19.58
CA ASP A 97 -8.89 -10.65 -20.34
C ASP A 97 -10.16 -11.46 -20.64
N VAL A 98 -10.66 -11.38 -21.88
CA VAL A 98 -11.90 -12.03 -22.31
C VAL A 98 -11.78 -13.55 -22.32
N GLN A 99 -10.59 -14.10 -22.63
CA GLN A 99 -10.38 -15.55 -22.71
C GLN A 99 -10.41 -16.17 -21.32
N LYS A 100 -9.68 -15.57 -20.37
CA LYS A 100 -9.61 -16.06 -18.98
C LYS A 100 -10.70 -15.47 -18.07
N LYS A 101 -11.50 -14.51 -18.57
CA LYS A 101 -12.49 -13.73 -17.82
C LYS A 101 -11.88 -13.09 -16.56
N LEU A 102 -10.70 -12.48 -16.71
CA LEU A 102 -9.97 -11.87 -15.61
C LEU A 102 -10.01 -10.33 -15.68
N PRO A 103 -10.46 -9.63 -14.62
CA PRO A 103 -10.41 -8.18 -14.52
C PRO A 103 -8.99 -7.74 -14.10
N LEU A 104 -8.14 -7.40 -15.06
CA LEU A 104 -6.74 -7.05 -14.82
C LEU A 104 -6.56 -5.54 -14.60
N PHE A 105 -5.57 -5.18 -13.79
CA PHE A 105 -5.16 -3.79 -13.56
C PHE A 105 -3.70 -3.70 -13.11
N THR A 106 -3.12 -2.50 -13.18
CA THR A 106 -1.80 -2.21 -12.57
C THR A 106 -1.95 -1.33 -11.32
N LYS A 107 -1.04 -1.48 -10.35
CA LYS A 107 -1.08 -0.72 -9.08
C LYS A 107 -0.49 0.69 -9.15
N SER A 108 0.24 0.99 -10.22
CA SER A 108 0.82 2.31 -10.46
C SER A 108 0.96 2.53 -11.96
N LYS A 109 0.98 3.80 -12.38
CA LYS A 109 1.07 4.20 -13.80
C LYS A 109 2.25 3.57 -14.54
N LYS A 110 3.39 3.39 -13.87
CA LYS A 110 4.64 2.87 -14.46
C LYS A 110 4.82 1.36 -14.32
N SER A 111 4.00 0.69 -13.51
CA SER A 111 4.17 -0.75 -13.26
C SER A 111 3.67 -1.58 -14.43
N LYS A 112 4.47 -2.56 -14.86
CA LYS A 112 4.09 -3.60 -15.82
C LYS A 112 3.50 -4.85 -15.15
N SER A 113 3.52 -4.92 -13.82
CA SER A 113 2.96 -6.07 -13.10
C SER A 113 1.44 -5.98 -13.04
N LEU A 114 0.78 -6.94 -13.69
CA LEU A 114 -0.67 -7.08 -13.69
C LEU A 114 -1.18 -7.80 -12.44
N TYR A 115 -2.27 -7.30 -11.91
CA TYR A 115 -3.03 -7.86 -10.80
C TYR A 115 -4.47 -8.08 -11.25
N CYS A 116 -5.15 -9.06 -10.68
CA CYS A 116 -6.52 -9.39 -11.05
C CYS A 116 -7.46 -8.93 -9.93
N ALA A 117 -8.48 -8.12 -10.21
CA ALA A 117 -9.45 -7.67 -9.21
C ALA A 117 -10.40 -8.80 -8.78
N GLY A 118 -10.99 -8.65 -7.60
CA GLY A 118 -11.87 -9.63 -7.00
C GLY A 118 -11.16 -10.58 -6.03
N TYR A 119 -11.96 -11.48 -5.46
CA TYR A 119 -11.52 -12.50 -4.53
C TYR A 119 -11.24 -13.82 -5.25
N TYR A 120 -10.26 -14.55 -4.77
CA TYR A 120 -9.81 -15.81 -5.35
C TYR A 120 -9.49 -16.81 -4.26
N ILE A 121 -9.57 -18.09 -4.61
CA ILE A 121 -8.85 -19.14 -3.88
C ILE A 121 -7.79 -19.74 -4.80
N ILE A 122 -6.59 -19.98 -4.27
CA ILE A 122 -5.44 -20.48 -5.02
C ILE A 122 -4.92 -21.72 -4.31
N LYS A 123 -4.67 -22.80 -5.05
CA LYS A 123 -4.13 -24.05 -4.53
C LYS A 123 -2.60 -24.01 -4.59
N PHE A 124 -1.98 -23.87 -3.43
CA PHE A 124 -0.54 -24.09 -3.26
C PHE A 124 -0.28 -25.53 -2.79
N GLU A 125 0.98 -25.89 -2.61
CA GLU A 125 1.38 -27.24 -2.15
C GLU A 125 0.70 -27.65 -0.84
N LYS A 126 0.53 -26.70 0.09
CA LYS A 126 -0.11 -26.93 1.40
C LYS A 126 -1.64 -26.87 1.36
N GLY A 127 -2.24 -26.70 0.18
CA GLY A 127 -3.70 -26.66 0.00
C GLY A 127 -4.23 -25.31 -0.50
N TRP A 128 -5.55 -25.14 -0.38
CA TRP A 128 -6.26 -23.95 -0.85
C TRP A 128 -6.13 -22.79 0.13
N VAL A 129 -5.76 -21.61 -0.39
CA VAL A 129 -5.68 -20.38 0.40
C VAL A 129 -6.47 -19.25 -0.26
N ARG A 130 -6.87 -18.28 0.55
CA ARG A 130 -7.59 -17.07 0.12
C ARG A 130 -6.61 -16.08 -0.48
N SER A 131 -7.03 -15.37 -1.53
CA SER A 131 -6.28 -14.25 -2.09
C SER A 131 -7.22 -13.14 -2.53
N PHE A 132 -6.86 -11.90 -2.22
CA PHE A 132 -7.59 -10.72 -2.67
C PHE A 132 -6.67 -9.86 -3.52
N CYS A 133 -7.08 -9.62 -4.76
CA CYS A 133 -6.26 -9.00 -5.81
C CYS A 133 -4.88 -9.65 -6.05
N PRO A 134 -4.80 -10.96 -6.42
CA PRO A 134 -3.55 -11.65 -6.69
C PRO A 134 -2.80 -11.07 -7.91
N LYS A 135 -1.50 -11.33 -7.99
CA LYS A 135 -0.73 -11.09 -9.23
C LYS A 135 -1.20 -12.07 -10.30
N MET A 136 -1.32 -11.61 -11.54
CA MET A 136 -1.68 -12.45 -12.69
C MET A 136 -0.71 -13.64 -12.82
N LEU A 137 0.59 -13.40 -12.64
CA LEU A 137 1.63 -14.43 -12.64
C LEU A 137 1.38 -15.56 -11.61
N THR A 138 0.74 -15.26 -10.48
CA THR A 138 0.38 -16.29 -9.50
C THR A 138 -0.76 -17.16 -10.01
N LEU A 139 -1.75 -16.57 -10.67
CA LEU A 139 -2.87 -17.31 -11.28
C LEU A 139 -2.43 -18.17 -12.47
N ASP A 140 -1.42 -17.72 -13.22
CA ASP A 140 -0.86 -18.53 -14.31
C ASP A 140 -0.08 -19.75 -13.82
N ARG A 141 0.47 -19.69 -12.61
CA ARG A 141 1.34 -20.75 -12.04
C ARG A 141 0.60 -21.79 -11.22
N TYR A 142 -0.53 -21.42 -10.61
CA TYR A 142 -1.22 -22.25 -9.63
C TYR A 142 -2.69 -22.39 -9.99
N PRO A 143 -3.30 -23.58 -9.81
CA PRO A 143 -4.73 -23.75 -9.94
C PRO A 143 -5.47 -22.78 -9.02
N PHE A 144 -6.51 -22.14 -9.54
CA PHE A 144 -7.29 -21.16 -8.80
C PHE A 144 -8.78 -21.27 -9.12
N LYS A 145 -9.60 -20.66 -8.26
CA LYS A 145 -11.01 -20.37 -8.54
C LYS A 145 -11.32 -18.91 -8.25
N GLY A 146 -12.23 -18.34 -9.04
CA GLY A 146 -12.59 -16.92 -9.06
C GLY A 146 -12.53 -16.36 -10.49
N PRO A 147 -12.66 -15.04 -10.67
CA PRO A 147 -12.88 -14.02 -9.64
C PRO A 147 -14.27 -14.10 -8.99
N PHE A 148 -14.32 -13.96 -7.66
CA PHE A 148 -15.56 -13.76 -6.91
C PHE A 148 -15.78 -12.29 -6.59
N ARG A 149 -17.04 -11.87 -6.53
CA ARG A 149 -17.41 -10.47 -6.25
C ARG A 149 -17.43 -10.18 -4.76
N THR A 150 -17.70 -11.18 -3.93
CA THR A 150 -17.78 -10.99 -2.49
C THR A 150 -16.81 -11.88 -1.73
N GLN A 151 -16.41 -11.43 -0.55
CA GLN A 151 -15.61 -12.25 0.36
C GLN A 151 -16.40 -13.50 0.83
N LEU A 152 -17.73 -13.41 0.88
CA LEU A 152 -18.60 -14.51 1.30
C LEU A 152 -18.55 -15.66 0.29
N GLU A 153 -18.70 -15.39 -1.01
CA GLU A 153 -18.57 -16.37 -2.09
C GLU A 153 -17.24 -17.12 -2.03
N MET A 154 -16.13 -16.37 -1.90
CA MET A 154 -14.79 -16.96 -1.78
C MET A 154 -14.66 -17.84 -0.53
N LYS A 155 -15.24 -17.44 0.61
CA LYS A 155 -15.20 -18.24 1.85
C LYS A 155 -15.98 -19.55 1.69
N GLN A 156 -17.15 -19.51 1.05
CA GLN A 156 -17.96 -20.69 0.76
C GLN A 156 -17.20 -21.65 -0.16
N GLU A 157 -16.61 -21.13 -1.23
CA GLU A 157 -15.87 -21.95 -2.18
C GLU A 157 -14.61 -22.56 -1.56
N LEU A 158 -13.92 -21.82 -0.67
CA LEU A 158 -12.80 -22.38 0.08
C LEU A 158 -13.22 -23.56 0.97
N ALA A 159 -14.36 -23.43 1.67
CA ALA A 159 -14.87 -24.50 2.51
C ALA A 159 -15.19 -25.75 1.67
N ASN A 160 -15.80 -25.57 0.49
CA ASN A 160 -16.09 -26.66 -0.44
C ASN A 160 -14.81 -27.32 -0.98
N ALA A 161 -13.82 -26.51 -1.36
CA ALA A 161 -12.55 -27.01 -1.89
C ALA A 161 -11.77 -27.83 -0.84
N ASN A 162 -11.84 -27.45 0.44
CA ASN A 162 -11.21 -28.20 1.53
C ASN A 162 -11.97 -29.47 1.92
N LYS A 163 -13.30 -29.51 1.75
CA LYS A 163 -14.10 -30.74 1.98
C LYS A 163 -13.77 -31.86 1.00
N SER A 164 -13.47 -31.52 -0.25
CA SER A 164 -13.15 -32.50 -1.30
C SER A 164 -11.76 -33.14 -1.16
N THR A 165 -11.00 -32.81 -0.12
CA THR A 165 -9.63 -33.30 0.12
C THR A 165 -9.57 -34.36 1.24
N TYR A 166 -10.72 -34.75 1.81
CA TYR A 166 -10.89 -35.92 2.68
C TYR A 166 -11.60 -37.03 1.90
#